data_AF-A0A845DP48-F1
#
_entry.id   AF-A0A845DP48-F1
#
_cell.length_a   1.000
_cell.length_b   1.000
_cell.length_c   1.000
_cell.angle_alpha   90.00
_cell.angle_beta   90.00
_cell.angle_gamma   90.00
#
_symmetry.space_group_name_H-M   'P 1'
#
loop_
_entity.id
_entity.type
_entity.pdbx_description
1 polymer ?
#
loop_
_entity_poly.entity_id
_entity_poly.type
_entity_poly.pdbx_seq_one_letter_code
_entity_poly.pdbx_strand_id
1 'polypeptide(L)'
;MARLINPPGRWNGRTVALDDGHGMETPGKRTPYIQEIGRQIKENEFNRKVVQYLTPILLDHGFRVLLVAPTNEDTPLSYRTRAANENKSDIYVSVHYNAFDGSFGGADPNGIELYVYPGYLNRSAGKLASSLAKYLRQGTDQNFRGIKEANFHVLRETDMPAVLTENGYMDNKREALLMIDESFQKEVAEEHARGILDYFGIPYKGGLDYLSLGDTGAEVKEMQENLLKLGYTMNGFGADGSFGPATEAAVKAFQKDQNLEVDGFYGPKTKAAMEKALEDLDKGEEEMEKLAVVINSFADFPAVEALAIRKNALIALRAVAEKRQVAEQIIVAGGGTDGLKGSNFIDLTGKTRLETSQNIKNYLSQ
;
A
#
# COMPACT_ATOMS: atom_id res chain seq x y z
N MET A 1 -19.76 3.95 -16.83
CA MET A 1 -20.47 2.65 -16.82
C MET A 1 -20.02 1.87 -15.60
N ALA A 2 -20.89 1.03 -15.03
CA ALA A 2 -20.55 0.18 -13.90
C ALA A 2 -19.34 -0.73 -14.21
N ARG A 3 -18.52 -1.01 -13.21
CA ARG A 3 -17.27 -1.77 -13.36
C ARG A 3 -17.27 -2.97 -12.42
N LEU A 4 -17.31 -4.18 -12.98
CA LEU A 4 -17.12 -5.41 -12.24
C LEU A 4 -15.61 -5.72 -12.12
N ILE A 5 -15.15 -5.98 -10.91
CA ILE A 5 -13.78 -6.29 -10.57
C ILE A 5 -13.75 -7.69 -9.97
N ASN A 6 -12.88 -8.55 -10.51
CA ASN A 6 -12.70 -9.91 -10.01
C ASN A 6 -11.57 -9.95 -8.96
N PRO A 7 -11.68 -10.82 -7.95
CA PRO A 7 -10.62 -11.00 -6.98
C PRO A 7 -9.36 -11.57 -7.67
N PRO A 8 -8.15 -11.27 -7.16
CA PRO A 8 -6.90 -11.82 -7.71
C PRO A 8 -6.79 -13.33 -7.52
N GLY A 9 -7.40 -13.86 -6.45
CA GLY A 9 -7.48 -15.28 -6.15
C GLY A 9 -8.78 -15.94 -6.60
N ARG A 10 -9.11 -17.07 -5.99
CA ARG A 10 -10.36 -17.79 -6.26
C ARG A 10 -11.57 -16.97 -5.80
N TRP A 11 -12.49 -16.72 -6.72
CA TRP A 11 -13.79 -16.15 -6.38
C TRP A 11 -14.56 -17.04 -5.41
N ASN A 12 -15.05 -16.45 -4.32
CA ASN A 12 -15.80 -17.12 -3.25
C ASN A 12 -17.29 -17.35 -3.59
N GLY A 13 -17.72 -16.98 -4.81
CA GLY A 13 -19.11 -17.12 -5.26
C GLY A 13 -20.01 -15.92 -4.93
N ARG A 14 -19.50 -14.86 -4.29
CA ARG A 14 -20.27 -13.67 -3.90
C ARG A 14 -19.85 -12.42 -4.67
N THR A 15 -20.81 -11.57 -5.00
CA THR A 15 -20.60 -10.24 -5.59
C THR A 15 -21.19 -9.16 -4.70
N VAL A 16 -20.41 -8.13 -4.37
CA VAL A 16 -20.86 -6.95 -3.61
C VAL A 16 -21.00 -5.78 -4.58
N ALA A 17 -22.19 -5.19 -4.68
CA ALA A 17 -22.34 -3.90 -5.35
C ALA A 17 -22.00 -2.77 -4.36
N LEU A 18 -20.99 -1.97 -4.70
CA LEU A 18 -20.59 -0.79 -3.95
C LEU A 18 -21.01 0.46 -4.70
N ASP A 19 -21.67 1.34 -3.96
CA ASP A 19 -22.18 2.61 -4.42
C ASP A 19 -21.57 3.74 -3.61
N ASP A 20 -20.69 4.53 -4.21
CA ASP A 20 -20.23 5.77 -3.60
C ASP A 20 -21.24 6.88 -3.94
N GLY A 21 -21.99 7.31 -2.93
CA GLY A 21 -23.08 8.25 -3.10
C GLY A 21 -22.67 9.50 -3.88
N HIS A 22 -23.55 9.94 -4.78
CA HIS A 22 -23.41 11.16 -5.61
C HIS A 22 -22.24 11.12 -6.61
N GLY A 23 -21.97 12.25 -7.26
CA GLY A 23 -20.74 12.53 -7.99
C GLY A 23 -20.06 13.78 -7.44
N MET A 24 -18.84 14.06 -7.90
CA MET A 24 -18.00 15.14 -7.35
C MET A 24 -18.66 16.52 -7.43
N GLU A 25 -19.49 16.75 -8.45
CA GLU A 25 -20.16 18.04 -8.68
C GLU A 25 -21.65 18.06 -8.32
N THR A 26 -22.20 17.03 -7.65
CA THR A 26 -23.64 16.97 -7.35
C THR A 26 -24.09 18.18 -6.52
N PRO A 27 -25.02 19.03 -7.03
CA PRO A 27 -25.41 20.27 -6.36
C PRO A 27 -25.84 20.07 -4.90
N GLY A 28 -25.35 20.93 -4.01
CA GLY A 28 -25.71 20.91 -2.58
C GLY A 28 -25.04 19.82 -1.73
N LYS A 29 -24.32 18.85 -2.34
CA LYS A 29 -23.66 17.77 -1.60
C LYS A 29 -22.25 18.12 -1.13
N ARG A 30 -22.20 19.07 -0.20
CA ARG A 30 -20.96 19.67 0.33
C ARG A 30 -21.19 20.35 1.69
N THR A 31 -20.13 20.42 2.48
CA THR A 31 -20.11 21.12 3.77
C THR A 31 -20.41 22.61 3.61
N PRO A 32 -20.81 23.33 4.66
CA PRO A 32 -20.60 24.78 4.75
C PRO A 32 -19.11 25.14 4.53
N TYR A 33 -18.81 26.40 4.23
CA TYR A 33 -17.43 26.83 4.00
C TYR A 33 -16.58 26.69 5.28
N ILE A 34 -15.44 25.99 5.19
CA ILE A 34 -14.54 25.75 6.31
C ILE A 34 -13.33 26.68 6.18
N GLN A 35 -13.22 27.64 7.11
CA GLN A 35 -12.19 28.67 7.06
C GLN A 35 -10.78 28.09 7.24
N GLU A 36 -10.62 27.06 8.09
CA GLU A 36 -9.34 26.43 8.42
C GLU A 36 -8.65 25.78 7.21
N ILE A 37 -9.43 25.31 6.23
CA ILE A 37 -8.91 24.66 5.02
C ILE A 37 -9.20 25.47 3.74
N GLY A 38 -9.82 26.65 3.88
CA GLY A 38 -10.08 27.58 2.77
C GLY A 38 -11.03 27.06 1.69
N ARG A 39 -11.89 26.09 1.99
CA ARG A 39 -12.81 25.49 1.01
C ARG A 39 -14.00 24.77 1.65
N GLN A 40 -14.98 24.40 0.82
CA GLN A 40 -15.97 23.38 1.16
C GLN A 40 -15.40 21.99 0.82
N ILE A 41 -15.86 20.98 1.56
CA ILE A 41 -15.59 19.57 1.24
C ILE A 41 -16.83 19.00 0.56
N LYS A 42 -16.65 18.32 -0.57
CA LYS A 42 -17.72 17.65 -1.29
C LYS A 42 -17.96 16.27 -0.68
N GLU A 43 -19.21 15.85 -0.58
CA GLU A 43 -19.58 14.55 0.01
C GLU A 43 -18.82 13.38 -0.65
N ASN A 44 -18.71 13.42 -1.98
CA ASN A 44 -18.06 12.36 -2.74
C ASN A 44 -16.53 12.29 -2.53
N GLU A 45 -15.88 13.32 -1.95
CA GLU A 45 -14.47 13.20 -1.51
C GLU A 45 -14.31 12.11 -0.43
N PHE A 46 -15.31 11.95 0.44
CA PHE A 46 -15.36 10.89 1.44
C PHE A 46 -15.90 9.59 0.85
N ASN A 47 -17.09 9.63 0.23
CA ASN A 47 -17.79 8.42 -0.24
C ASN A 47 -16.93 7.59 -1.20
N ARG A 48 -16.30 8.24 -2.17
CA ARG A 48 -15.43 7.57 -3.15
C ARG A 48 -14.19 6.98 -2.48
N LYS A 49 -13.60 7.68 -1.53
CA LYS A 49 -12.39 7.21 -0.82
C LYS A 49 -12.65 5.99 0.03
N VAL A 50 -13.74 5.97 0.79
CA VAL A 50 -14.16 4.78 1.54
C VAL A 50 -14.38 3.59 0.60
N VAL A 51 -15.10 3.77 -0.51
CA VAL A 51 -15.30 2.68 -1.49
C VAL A 51 -13.97 2.22 -2.12
N GLN A 52 -13.03 3.14 -2.36
CA GLN A 52 -11.69 2.81 -2.86
C GLN A 52 -10.89 1.96 -1.88
N TYR A 53 -10.94 2.25 -0.57
CA TYR A 53 -10.26 1.43 0.46
C TYR A 53 -11.00 0.12 0.76
N LEU A 54 -12.33 0.11 0.69
CA LEU A 54 -13.17 -1.07 0.94
C LEU A 54 -12.99 -2.13 -0.15
N THR A 55 -12.89 -1.69 -1.41
CA THR A 55 -12.77 -2.57 -2.58
C THR A 55 -11.65 -3.60 -2.47
N PRO A 56 -10.37 -3.24 -2.24
CA PRO A 56 -9.28 -4.21 -2.14
C PRO A 56 -9.46 -5.18 -0.98
N ILE A 57 -10.03 -4.75 0.16
CA ILE A 57 -10.30 -5.65 1.30
C ILE A 57 -11.28 -6.75 0.88
N LEU A 58 -12.37 -6.39 0.19
CA LEU A 58 -13.34 -7.37 -0.29
C LEU A 58 -12.74 -8.28 -1.38
N LEU A 59 -11.94 -7.74 -2.30
CA LEU A 59 -11.27 -8.55 -3.33
C LEU A 59 -10.31 -9.58 -2.73
N ASP A 60 -9.54 -9.20 -1.71
CA ASP A 60 -8.62 -10.11 -1.02
C ASP A 60 -9.35 -11.24 -0.30
N HIS A 61 -10.55 -10.97 0.20
CA HIS A 61 -11.44 -11.99 0.78
C HIS A 61 -12.26 -12.76 -0.27
N GLY A 62 -11.89 -12.65 -1.54
CA GLY A 62 -12.42 -13.45 -2.63
C GLY A 62 -13.78 -13.00 -3.17
N PHE A 63 -14.28 -11.82 -2.78
CA PHE A 63 -15.49 -11.26 -3.38
C PHE A 63 -15.22 -10.74 -4.79
N ARG A 64 -16.24 -10.75 -5.65
CA ARG A 64 -16.29 -9.79 -6.78
C ARG A 64 -16.86 -8.47 -6.28
N VAL A 65 -16.35 -7.37 -6.79
CA VAL A 65 -16.85 -6.02 -6.47
C VAL A 65 -17.41 -5.38 -7.73
N LEU A 66 -18.67 -4.96 -7.68
CA LEU A 66 -19.30 -4.16 -8.73
C LEU A 66 -19.38 -2.71 -8.28
N LEU A 67 -18.56 -1.84 -8.87
CA LEU A 67 -18.66 -0.39 -8.67
C LEU A 67 -19.78 0.14 -9.57
N VAL A 68 -20.87 0.63 -8.97
CA VAL A 68 -22.03 1.10 -9.75
C VAL A 68 -21.94 2.56 -10.18
N ALA A 69 -21.05 3.35 -9.57
CA ALA A 69 -20.77 4.75 -9.89
C ALA A 69 -19.26 5.09 -9.98
N PRO A 70 -18.45 4.39 -10.79
CA PRO A 70 -16.98 4.47 -10.72
C PRO A 70 -16.33 5.76 -11.26
N THR A 71 -17.10 6.73 -11.76
CA THR A 71 -16.60 7.97 -12.39
C THR A 71 -16.91 9.19 -11.52
N ASN A 72 -16.24 10.32 -11.72
CA ASN A 72 -16.52 11.54 -10.96
C ASN A 72 -17.89 12.19 -11.30
N GLU A 73 -18.55 11.72 -12.35
CA GLU A 73 -19.88 12.17 -12.76
C GLU A 73 -20.95 11.61 -11.83
N ASP A 74 -22.02 12.38 -11.63
CA ASP A 74 -23.16 11.88 -10.86
C ASP A 74 -23.91 10.81 -11.67
N THR A 75 -23.73 9.56 -11.28
CA THR A 75 -24.39 8.43 -11.93
C THR A 75 -25.88 8.41 -11.54
N PRO A 76 -26.83 8.33 -12.49
CA PRO A 76 -28.26 8.31 -12.17
C PRO A 76 -28.63 7.14 -11.24
N LEU A 77 -29.47 7.40 -10.23
CA LEU A 77 -29.89 6.38 -9.26
C LEU A 77 -30.47 5.12 -9.94
N SER A 78 -31.26 5.30 -11.00
CA SER A 78 -31.87 4.19 -11.77
C SER A 78 -30.88 3.41 -12.62
N TYR A 79 -29.69 3.97 -12.88
CA TYR A 79 -28.59 3.22 -13.47
C TYR A 79 -27.85 2.42 -12.40
N ARG A 80 -27.61 3.02 -11.22
CA ARG A 80 -26.93 2.37 -10.09
C ARG A 80 -27.64 1.07 -9.68
N THR A 81 -28.96 1.13 -9.50
CA THR A 81 -29.78 -0.03 -9.09
C THR A 81 -29.90 -1.08 -10.19
N ARG A 82 -30.16 -0.65 -11.43
CA ARG A 82 -30.22 -1.55 -12.58
C ARG A 82 -28.92 -2.32 -12.78
N ALA A 83 -27.77 -1.64 -12.69
CA ALA A 83 -26.47 -2.29 -12.82
C ALA A 83 -26.28 -3.39 -11.77
N ALA A 84 -26.66 -3.14 -10.52
CA ALA A 84 -26.60 -4.14 -9.45
C ALA A 84 -27.54 -5.33 -9.72
N ASN A 85 -28.77 -5.08 -10.17
CA ASN A 85 -29.76 -6.12 -10.47
C ASN A 85 -29.33 -6.98 -11.66
N GLU A 86 -28.90 -6.35 -12.77
CA GLU A 86 -28.44 -7.04 -13.98
C GLU A 86 -27.20 -7.92 -13.73
N ASN A 87 -26.30 -7.49 -12.84
CA ASN A 87 -25.13 -8.26 -12.44
C ASN A 87 -25.41 -9.28 -11.33
N LYS A 88 -26.66 -9.36 -10.83
CA LYS A 88 -27.10 -10.29 -9.79
C LYS A 88 -26.20 -10.22 -8.55
N SER A 89 -25.90 -9.01 -8.08
CA SER A 89 -25.12 -8.82 -6.87
C SER A 89 -25.82 -9.45 -5.66
N ASP A 90 -25.05 -10.04 -4.74
CA ASP A 90 -25.57 -10.68 -3.53
C ASP A 90 -26.04 -9.67 -2.48
N ILE A 91 -25.38 -8.50 -2.42
CA ILE A 91 -25.75 -7.36 -1.58
C ILE A 91 -25.42 -6.04 -2.28
N TYR A 92 -26.05 -4.97 -1.81
CA TYR A 92 -25.81 -3.60 -2.22
C TYR A 92 -25.48 -2.71 -1.01
N VAL A 93 -24.35 -2.01 -1.04
CA VAL A 93 -23.93 -1.10 0.04
C VAL A 93 -23.65 0.27 -0.56
N SER A 94 -24.39 1.27 -0.09
CA SER A 94 -24.26 2.67 -0.50
C SER A 94 -23.64 3.49 0.61
N VAL A 95 -22.50 4.13 0.31
CA VAL A 95 -21.71 4.92 1.26
C VAL A 95 -22.03 6.40 1.05
N HIS A 96 -22.46 7.05 2.13
CA HIS A 96 -22.86 8.45 2.18
C HIS A 96 -22.32 9.17 3.43
N TYR A 97 -22.48 10.49 3.41
CA TYR A 97 -22.28 11.39 4.54
C TYR A 97 -23.50 12.32 4.67
N ASN A 98 -24.03 12.46 5.88
CA ASN A 98 -25.32 13.10 6.10
C ASN A 98 -25.21 14.62 6.06
N ALA A 99 -26.38 15.28 5.98
CA ALA A 99 -26.54 16.70 6.24
C ALA A 99 -27.92 16.94 6.86
N PHE A 100 -28.04 17.97 7.70
CA PHE A 100 -29.29 18.35 8.34
C PHE A 100 -29.84 19.69 7.85
N ASP A 101 -29.16 20.80 8.14
CA ASP A 101 -29.61 22.16 7.81
C ASP A 101 -28.59 22.97 6.99
N GLY A 102 -27.42 22.40 6.73
CA GLY A 102 -26.37 23.04 5.94
C GLY A 102 -25.68 24.19 6.66
N SER A 103 -25.69 24.21 8.00
CA SER A 103 -25.07 25.25 8.83
C SER A 103 -24.31 24.67 10.01
N PHE A 104 -23.07 25.16 10.23
CA PHE A 104 -22.29 24.83 11.44
C PHE A 104 -22.85 25.46 12.73
N GLY A 105 -23.80 26.41 12.62
CA GLY A 105 -24.43 27.07 13.78
C GLY A 105 -25.83 26.54 14.11
N GLY A 106 -26.26 25.46 13.46
CA GLY A 106 -27.59 24.87 13.55
C GLY A 106 -27.80 23.92 14.72
N ALA A 107 -28.67 22.91 14.55
CA ALA A 107 -28.95 21.89 15.57
C ALA A 107 -27.76 20.92 15.84
N ASP A 108 -26.68 21.06 15.07
CA ASP A 108 -25.39 20.35 15.15
C ASP A 108 -25.49 18.82 15.38
N PRO A 109 -26.32 18.09 14.60
CA PRO A 109 -26.37 16.64 14.70
C PRO A 109 -25.04 16.03 14.28
N ASN A 110 -24.67 14.93 14.92
CA ASN A 110 -23.47 14.16 14.60
C ASN A 110 -23.76 12.67 14.76
N GLY A 111 -22.97 11.84 14.07
CA GLY A 111 -22.98 10.40 14.21
C GLY A 111 -23.41 9.61 12.97
N ILE A 112 -23.39 8.29 13.13
CA ILE A 112 -23.66 7.30 12.09
C ILE A 112 -25.12 6.85 12.09
N GLU A 113 -25.73 6.79 10.91
CA GLU A 113 -27.07 6.25 10.66
C GLU A 113 -27.02 5.23 9.52
N LEU A 114 -27.72 4.11 9.68
CA LEU A 114 -27.88 3.14 8.60
C LEU A 114 -29.34 3.09 8.17
N TYR A 115 -29.57 2.93 6.88
CA TYR A 115 -30.90 2.90 6.30
C TYR A 115 -31.14 1.62 5.51
N VAL A 116 -32.32 1.04 5.72
CA VAL A 116 -32.90 -0.01 4.88
C VAL A 116 -34.25 0.44 4.34
N TYR A 117 -34.78 -0.26 3.34
CA TYR A 117 -36.11 0.04 2.81
C TYR A 117 -37.22 -0.23 3.86
N PRO A 118 -38.34 0.52 3.89
CA PRO A 118 -39.44 0.26 4.80
C PRO A 118 -39.96 -1.19 4.76
N GLY A 119 -40.10 -1.79 5.93
CA GLY A 119 -40.49 -3.19 6.11
C GLY A 119 -39.36 -4.22 5.95
N TYR A 120 -38.11 -3.78 5.78
CA TYR A 120 -36.95 -4.66 5.55
C TYR A 120 -36.04 -4.78 6.78
N LEU A 121 -36.30 -4.05 7.87
CA LEU A 121 -35.51 -4.09 9.10
C LEU A 121 -35.41 -5.49 9.73
N ASN A 122 -36.44 -6.33 9.59
CA ASN A 122 -36.43 -7.71 10.11
C ASN A 122 -36.10 -8.76 9.04
N ARG A 123 -35.55 -8.34 7.89
CA ARG A 123 -35.18 -9.20 6.76
C ARG A 123 -33.66 -9.25 6.58
N SER A 124 -33.19 -9.84 5.48
CA SER A 124 -31.77 -9.93 5.15
C SER A 124 -31.08 -8.56 5.09
N ALA A 125 -31.76 -7.51 4.62
CA ALA A 125 -31.20 -6.15 4.61
C ALA A 125 -30.97 -5.62 6.04
N GLY A 126 -31.92 -5.85 6.96
CA GLY A 126 -31.73 -5.51 8.37
C GLY A 126 -30.63 -6.31 9.08
N LYS A 127 -30.43 -7.58 8.71
CA LYS A 127 -29.29 -8.39 9.17
C LYS A 127 -27.96 -7.83 8.66
N LEU A 128 -27.88 -7.47 7.38
CA LEU A 128 -26.72 -6.79 6.80
C LEU A 128 -26.44 -5.46 7.50
N ALA A 129 -27.46 -4.63 7.71
CA ALA A 129 -27.33 -3.35 8.40
C ALA A 129 -26.87 -3.53 9.86
N SER A 130 -27.37 -4.55 10.55
CA SER A 130 -26.95 -4.88 11.92
C SER A 130 -25.50 -5.34 12.00
N SER A 131 -25.05 -6.11 10.99
CA SER A 131 -23.65 -6.52 10.86
C SER A 131 -22.74 -5.31 10.62
N LEU A 132 -23.06 -4.44 9.66
CA LEU A 132 -22.33 -3.19 9.41
C LEU A 132 -22.31 -2.28 10.65
N ALA A 133 -23.46 -2.07 11.29
CA ALA A 133 -23.58 -1.24 12.48
C ALA A 133 -22.74 -1.76 13.65
N LYS A 134 -22.62 -3.09 13.83
CA LYS A 134 -21.83 -3.70 14.90
C LYS A 134 -20.37 -3.23 14.83
N TYR A 135 -19.78 -3.26 13.64
CA TYR A 135 -18.37 -2.93 13.40
C TYR A 135 -18.13 -1.42 13.36
N LEU A 136 -18.96 -0.66 12.64
CA LEU A 136 -18.86 0.81 12.63
C LEU A 136 -18.92 1.43 14.04
N ARG A 137 -19.70 0.83 14.96
CA ARG A 137 -19.78 1.25 16.38
C ARG A 137 -18.56 0.91 17.21
N GLN A 138 -17.77 -0.07 16.78
CA GLN A 138 -16.59 -0.55 17.50
C GLN A 138 -15.33 0.15 17.03
N GLY A 139 -15.19 0.36 15.72
CA GLY A 139 -14.00 0.97 15.13
C GLY A 139 -14.00 2.50 15.10
N THR A 140 -15.17 3.14 15.20
CA THR A 140 -15.27 4.60 15.01
C THR A 140 -15.77 5.35 16.25
N ASP A 141 -15.33 6.60 16.41
CA ASP A 141 -15.67 7.49 17.54
C ASP A 141 -17.00 8.27 17.31
N GLN A 142 -17.77 7.91 16.29
CA GLN A 142 -19.01 8.59 15.94
C GLN A 142 -20.16 8.06 16.79
N ASN A 143 -21.06 8.96 17.18
CA ASN A 143 -22.27 8.56 17.89
C ASN A 143 -23.13 7.66 17.01
N PHE A 144 -23.60 6.53 17.54
CA PHE A 144 -24.48 5.66 16.77
C PHE A 144 -25.95 6.06 16.96
N ARG A 145 -26.59 6.44 15.86
CA ARG A 145 -27.96 6.99 15.85
C ARG A 145 -29.01 5.97 15.40
N GLY A 146 -28.60 4.74 15.17
CA GLY A 146 -29.49 3.60 14.91
C GLY A 146 -29.58 3.18 13.45
N ILE A 147 -30.28 2.07 13.25
CA ILE A 147 -30.71 1.57 11.95
C ILE A 147 -32.15 2.03 11.75
N LYS A 148 -32.42 2.67 10.62
CA LYS A 148 -33.68 3.33 10.29
C LYS A 148 -34.24 2.78 8.98
N GLU A 149 -35.51 3.07 8.75
CA GLU A 149 -36.16 2.75 7.48
C GLU A 149 -36.40 4.04 6.69
N ALA A 150 -36.00 4.06 5.42
CA ALA A 150 -36.21 5.21 4.53
C ALA A 150 -36.46 4.77 3.08
N ASN A 151 -37.34 5.50 2.39
CA ASN A 151 -37.77 5.21 1.02
C ASN A 151 -36.79 5.73 -0.05
N PHE A 152 -35.48 5.48 0.14
CA PHE A 152 -34.46 5.86 -0.84
C PHE A 152 -34.52 4.97 -2.08
N HIS A 153 -34.33 5.57 -3.27
CA HIS A 153 -34.42 4.85 -4.54
C HIS A 153 -33.48 3.63 -4.60
N VAL A 154 -32.23 3.79 -4.15
CA VAL A 154 -31.24 2.70 -4.18
C VAL A 154 -31.59 1.52 -3.28
N LEU A 155 -32.36 1.77 -2.21
CA LEU A 155 -32.86 0.73 -1.31
C LEU A 155 -34.14 0.08 -1.82
N ARG A 156 -34.98 0.83 -2.54
CA ARG A 156 -36.27 0.38 -3.06
C ARG A 156 -36.15 -0.46 -4.33
N GLU A 157 -35.27 -0.05 -5.25
CA GLU A 157 -35.23 -0.58 -6.61
C GLU A 157 -34.12 -1.64 -6.80
N THR A 158 -33.46 -2.06 -5.73
CA THR A 158 -32.50 -3.17 -5.75
C THR A 158 -33.19 -4.49 -5.38
N ASP A 159 -32.83 -5.57 -6.10
CA ASP A 159 -33.44 -6.90 -5.90
C ASP A 159 -32.80 -7.68 -4.74
N MET A 160 -31.60 -7.27 -4.33
CA MET A 160 -30.81 -7.88 -3.27
C MET A 160 -30.90 -7.10 -1.95
N PRO A 161 -30.48 -7.65 -0.80
CA PRO A 161 -30.38 -6.90 0.45
C PRO A 161 -29.52 -5.64 0.26
N ALA A 162 -30.10 -4.48 0.57
CA ALA A 162 -29.48 -3.18 0.36
C ALA A 162 -29.43 -2.36 1.65
N VAL A 163 -28.29 -1.72 1.89
CA VAL A 163 -28.06 -0.81 3.02
C VAL A 163 -27.43 0.47 2.51
N LEU A 164 -27.89 1.61 3.01
CA LEU A 164 -27.23 2.90 2.85
C LEU A 164 -26.67 3.32 4.20
N THR A 165 -25.40 3.74 4.23
CA THR A 165 -24.71 4.18 5.45
C THR A 165 -24.43 5.67 5.38
N GLU A 166 -24.89 6.42 6.36
CA GLU A 166 -24.53 7.81 6.60
C GLU A 166 -23.46 7.83 7.69
N ASN A 167 -22.22 8.19 7.35
CA ASN A 167 -21.05 7.97 8.21
C ASN A 167 -20.64 9.18 9.09
N GLY A 168 -21.56 10.14 9.25
CA GLY A 168 -21.37 11.40 9.95
C GLY A 168 -22.20 12.51 9.31
N TYR A 169 -22.04 13.75 9.74
CA TYR A 169 -22.75 14.94 9.25
C TYR A 169 -21.77 15.99 8.70
N MET A 170 -21.93 16.34 7.42
CA MET A 170 -21.07 17.32 6.72
C MET A 170 -21.31 18.77 7.19
N ASP A 171 -22.40 19.01 7.93
CA ASP A 171 -22.73 20.27 8.57
C ASP A 171 -22.51 20.25 10.09
N ASN A 172 -21.84 19.22 10.62
CA ASN A 172 -21.15 19.27 11.91
C ASN A 172 -19.66 19.54 11.69
N LYS A 173 -19.08 20.58 12.30
CA LYS A 173 -17.72 21.02 11.97
C LYS A 173 -16.63 19.97 12.26
N ARG A 174 -16.78 19.19 13.34
CA ARG A 174 -15.83 18.10 13.67
C ARG A 174 -15.91 17.00 12.62
N GLU A 175 -17.12 16.54 12.29
CA GLU A 175 -17.33 15.45 11.33
C GLU A 175 -17.01 15.88 9.90
N ALA A 176 -17.30 17.13 9.53
CA ALA A 176 -16.89 17.70 8.25
C ALA A 176 -15.38 17.61 8.01
N LEU A 177 -14.55 17.88 9.03
CA LEU A 177 -13.09 17.74 8.91
C LEU A 177 -12.65 16.27 8.80
N LEU A 178 -13.37 15.34 9.41
CA LEU A 178 -13.09 13.91 9.28
C LEU A 178 -13.36 13.39 7.87
N MET A 179 -14.23 14.04 7.09
CA MET A 179 -14.50 13.64 5.70
C MET A 179 -13.25 13.59 4.82
N ILE A 180 -12.20 14.35 5.14
CA ILE A 180 -10.91 14.37 4.44
C ILE A 180 -9.77 13.76 5.24
N ASP A 181 -10.05 13.24 6.43
CA ASP A 181 -9.07 12.50 7.23
C ASP A 181 -8.94 11.08 6.67
N GLU A 182 -7.76 10.76 6.14
CA GLU A 182 -7.53 9.49 5.47
C GLU A 182 -7.60 8.29 6.45
N SER A 183 -7.18 8.47 7.70
CA SER A 183 -7.24 7.42 8.71
C SER A 183 -8.70 7.07 9.01
N PHE A 184 -9.55 8.08 9.16
CA PHE A 184 -10.98 7.87 9.33
C PHE A 184 -11.64 7.22 8.11
N GLN A 185 -11.27 7.62 6.88
CA GLN A 185 -11.77 6.98 5.66
C GLN A 185 -11.40 5.49 5.58
N LYS A 186 -10.16 5.14 5.97
CA LYS A 186 -9.69 3.75 6.02
C LYS A 186 -10.40 2.94 7.10
N GLU A 187 -10.53 3.49 8.30
CA GLU A 187 -11.25 2.87 9.42
C GLU A 187 -12.71 2.56 9.02
N VAL A 188 -13.41 3.53 8.46
CA VAL A 188 -14.79 3.32 7.98
C VAL A 188 -14.82 2.21 6.92
N ALA A 189 -13.88 2.17 5.98
CA ALA A 189 -13.81 1.13 4.97
C ALA A 189 -13.54 -0.27 5.55
N GLU A 190 -12.63 -0.37 6.51
CA GLU A 190 -12.34 -1.62 7.23
C GLU A 190 -13.57 -2.12 8.01
N GLU A 191 -14.26 -1.25 8.75
CA GLU A 191 -15.44 -1.64 9.50
C GLU A 191 -16.62 -2.04 8.57
N HIS A 192 -16.75 -1.42 7.40
CA HIS A 192 -17.67 -1.91 6.36
C HIS A 192 -17.28 -3.30 5.87
N ALA A 193 -16.00 -3.55 5.63
CA ALA A 193 -15.52 -4.84 5.17
C ALA A 193 -15.81 -5.92 6.21
N ARG A 194 -15.45 -5.69 7.48
CA ARG A 194 -15.75 -6.60 8.61
C ARG A 194 -17.24 -6.89 8.73
N GLY A 195 -18.09 -5.88 8.59
CA GLY A 195 -19.55 -6.06 8.59
C GLY A 195 -20.08 -6.88 7.41
N ILE A 196 -19.56 -6.67 6.21
CA ILE A 196 -19.91 -7.48 5.02
C ILE A 196 -19.46 -8.93 5.19
N LEU A 197 -18.23 -9.14 5.65
CA LEU A 197 -17.63 -10.45 5.90
C LEU A 197 -18.41 -11.25 6.95
N ASP A 198 -18.73 -10.62 8.07
CA ASP A 198 -19.54 -11.22 9.15
C ASP A 198 -20.95 -11.57 8.66
N TYR A 199 -21.59 -10.72 7.85
CA TYR A 199 -22.89 -11.03 7.25
C TYR A 199 -22.88 -12.31 6.41
N PHE A 200 -21.78 -12.58 5.70
CA PHE A 200 -21.61 -13.79 4.90
C PHE A 200 -20.98 -14.96 5.68
N GLY A 201 -20.63 -14.77 6.96
CA GLY A 201 -19.93 -15.78 7.77
C GLY A 201 -18.52 -16.09 7.26
N ILE A 202 -17.88 -15.13 6.59
CA ILE A 202 -16.51 -15.26 6.10
C ILE A 202 -15.57 -14.66 7.16
N PRO A 203 -14.60 -15.43 7.68
CA PRO A 203 -13.64 -14.90 8.65
C PRO A 203 -12.86 -13.73 8.05
N TYR A 204 -12.77 -12.66 8.83
CA TYR A 204 -11.83 -11.59 8.53
C TYR A 204 -10.41 -12.10 8.75
N LYS A 205 -9.57 -12.03 7.72
CA LYS A 205 -8.19 -12.51 7.78
C LYS A 205 -7.17 -11.43 8.11
N GLY A 206 -7.65 -10.21 8.39
CA GLY A 206 -6.83 -9.00 8.54
C GLY A 206 -7.31 -7.93 7.57
N GLY A 207 -7.25 -6.68 8.01
CA GLY A 207 -7.49 -5.49 7.19
C GLY A 207 -6.20 -5.01 6.63
N LEU A 208 -6.25 -4.55 5.38
CA LEU A 208 -5.16 -3.95 4.61
C LEU A 208 -3.76 -4.28 5.18
N ASP A 209 -3.10 -5.33 4.67
CA ASP A 209 -1.63 -5.50 4.72
C ASP A 209 -0.96 -4.37 3.89
N TYR A 210 -1.29 -3.12 4.23
CA TYR A 210 -0.82 -1.92 3.58
C TYR A 210 -0.34 -0.98 4.68
N LEU A 211 0.94 -0.65 4.63
CA LEU A 211 1.47 0.48 5.36
C LEU A 211 1.47 1.70 4.42
N SER A 212 1.13 2.85 4.96
CA SER A 212 0.81 4.05 4.21
C SER A 212 1.04 5.31 5.03
N LEU A 213 1.00 6.47 4.39
CA LEU A 213 1.21 7.76 5.06
C LEU A 213 0.29 7.93 6.27
N GLY A 214 0.89 8.19 7.43
CA GLY A 214 0.21 8.34 8.72
C GLY A 214 0.28 7.11 9.63
N ASP A 215 0.58 5.92 9.08
CA ASP A 215 0.69 4.70 9.87
C ASP A 215 1.90 4.74 10.80
N THR A 216 1.80 4.10 11.96
CA THR A 216 2.91 3.99 12.93
C THR A 216 2.99 2.59 13.52
N GLY A 217 4.16 2.18 14.01
CA GLY A 217 4.33 0.94 14.77
C GLY A 217 5.46 0.05 14.26
N ALA A 218 5.48 -1.19 14.78
CA ALA A 218 6.55 -2.15 14.51
C ALA A 218 6.63 -2.54 13.02
N GLU A 219 5.49 -2.70 12.35
CA GLU A 219 5.42 -3.08 10.94
C GLU A 219 5.98 -1.97 10.03
N VAL A 220 5.66 -0.70 10.33
CA VAL A 220 6.26 0.47 9.66
C VAL A 220 7.76 0.48 9.83
N LYS A 221 8.23 0.23 11.06
CA LYS A 221 9.65 0.20 11.36
C LYS A 221 10.37 -0.91 10.59
N GLU A 222 9.81 -2.12 10.56
CA GLU A 222 10.38 -3.26 9.83
C GLU A 222 10.48 -2.98 8.32
N MET A 223 9.41 -2.45 7.72
CA MET A 223 9.41 -2.05 6.31
C MET A 223 10.46 -0.95 6.02
N GLN A 224 10.60 0.04 6.91
CA GLN A 224 11.64 1.06 6.80
C GLN A 224 13.06 0.46 6.89
N GLU A 225 13.29 -0.48 7.81
CA GLU A 225 14.58 -1.19 7.93
C GLU A 225 14.91 -1.95 6.65
N ASN A 226 13.93 -2.60 6.02
CA ASN A 226 14.11 -3.32 4.78
C ASN A 226 14.39 -2.39 3.57
N LEU A 227 13.69 -1.26 3.48
CA LEU A 227 13.99 -0.23 2.47
C LEU A 227 15.43 0.29 2.61
N LEU A 228 15.89 0.54 3.84
CA LEU A 228 17.27 0.97 4.11
C LEU A 228 18.30 -0.08 3.66
N LYS A 229 18.05 -1.37 3.94
CA LYS A 229 18.92 -2.47 3.46
C LYS A 229 19.01 -2.51 1.93
N LEU A 230 17.89 -2.26 1.25
CA LEU A 230 17.82 -2.21 -0.20
C LEU A 230 18.33 -0.89 -0.82
N GLY A 231 18.83 0.04 0.00
CA GLY A 231 19.45 1.30 -0.44
C GLY A 231 18.50 2.49 -0.60
N TYR A 232 17.24 2.37 -0.18
CA TYR A 232 16.26 3.46 -0.20
C TYR A 232 16.33 4.26 1.10
N THR A 233 16.54 5.57 0.99
CA THR A 233 16.76 6.43 2.17
C THR A 233 15.55 7.31 2.48
N MET A 234 15.35 7.60 3.77
CA MET A 234 14.26 8.44 4.28
C MET A 234 14.81 9.80 4.72
N ASN A 235 15.66 10.44 3.91
CA ASN A 235 16.21 11.78 4.18
C ASN A 235 16.82 11.98 5.59
N GLY A 236 17.42 10.93 6.17
CA GLY A 236 18.06 10.97 7.48
C GLY A 236 17.18 10.64 8.69
N PHE A 237 15.88 10.38 8.51
CA PHE A 237 14.99 9.97 9.61
C PHE A 237 15.18 8.51 10.06
N GLY A 238 15.69 7.66 9.17
CA GLY A 238 15.89 6.24 9.45
C GLY A 238 14.58 5.46 9.61
N ALA A 239 14.64 4.33 10.32
CA ALA A 239 13.47 3.53 10.67
C ALA A 239 12.92 3.94 12.04
N ASP A 240 12.15 5.02 12.05
CA ASP A 240 11.56 5.61 13.25
C ASP A 240 10.19 4.99 13.63
N GLY A 241 9.68 4.08 12.81
CA GLY A 241 8.35 3.47 12.98
C GLY A 241 7.20 4.41 12.64
N SER A 242 7.47 5.52 11.94
CA SER A 242 6.47 6.49 11.49
C SER A 242 6.46 6.59 9.96
N PHE A 243 5.31 6.33 9.35
CA PHE A 243 5.16 6.39 7.92
C PHE A 243 4.88 7.84 7.52
N GLY A 244 5.91 8.68 7.53
CA GLY A 244 5.86 10.06 7.07
C GLY A 244 6.16 10.22 5.56
N PRO A 245 6.19 11.46 5.06
CA PRO A 245 6.46 11.75 3.63
C PRO A 245 7.80 11.21 3.12
N ALA A 246 8.81 11.10 3.99
CA ALA A 246 10.09 10.51 3.64
C ALA A 246 10.00 8.99 3.40
N THR A 247 9.21 8.30 4.22
CA THR A 247 8.90 6.87 4.05
C THR A 247 8.09 6.62 2.79
N GLU A 248 7.06 7.45 2.53
CA GLU A 248 6.26 7.38 1.29
C GLU A 248 7.12 7.56 0.03
N ALA A 249 8.05 8.53 0.05
CA ALA A 249 8.97 8.74 -1.06
C ALA A 249 9.89 7.53 -1.31
N ALA A 250 10.38 6.89 -0.24
CA ALA A 250 11.18 5.68 -0.32
C ALA A 250 10.39 4.49 -0.89
N VAL A 251 9.14 4.28 -0.44
CA VAL A 251 8.25 3.25 -0.99
C VAL A 251 7.98 3.48 -2.48
N LYS A 252 7.67 4.71 -2.89
CA LYS A 252 7.43 5.05 -4.32
C LYS A 252 8.67 4.81 -5.18
N ALA A 253 9.86 5.13 -4.67
CA ALA A 253 11.12 4.85 -5.36
C ALA A 253 11.33 3.35 -5.57
N PHE A 254 11.13 2.55 -4.51
CA PHE A 254 11.22 1.10 -4.60
C PHE A 254 10.21 0.51 -5.59
N GLN A 255 8.94 0.92 -5.51
CA GLN A 255 7.90 0.48 -6.45
C GLN A 255 8.27 0.77 -7.91
N LYS A 256 8.79 1.97 -8.18
CA LYS A 256 9.24 2.37 -9.52
C LYS A 256 10.33 1.45 -10.04
N ASP A 257 11.34 1.14 -9.22
CA ASP A 257 12.47 0.30 -9.63
C ASP A 257 12.06 -1.16 -9.84
N GLN A 258 11.05 -1.64 -9.10
CA GLN A 258 10.48 -2.97 -9.25
C GLN A 258 9.42 -3.08 -10.36
N ASN A 259 9.21 -2.03 -11.15
CA ASN A 259 8.17 -1.95 -12.19
C ASN A 259 6.75 -2.24 -11.66
N LEU A 260 6.46 -1.77 -10.44
CA LEU A 260 5.13 -1.82 -9.83
C LEU A 260 4.34 -0.52 -10.11
N GLU A 261 3.06 -0.54 -9.78
CA GLU A 261 2.27 0.68 -9.69
C GLU A 261 2.83 1.58 -8.57
N VAL A 262 3.08 2.86 -8.87
CA VAL A 262 3.73 3.80 -7.95
C VAL A 262 2.66 4.55 -7.15
N ASP A 263 2.02 3.84 -6.24
CA ASP A 263 0.91 4.35 -5.43
C ASP A 263 1.35 4.81 -4.02
N GLY A 264 2.58 4.48 -3.60
CA GLY A 264 3.11 4.84 -2.29
C GLY A 264 2.60 3.97 -1.13
N PHE A 265 1.85 2.91 -1.43
CA PHE A 265 1.37 1.98 -0.43
C PHE A 265 2.27 0.74 -0.34
N TYR A 266 2.67 0.35 0.87
CA TYR A 266 3.36 -0.92 1.11
C TYR A 266 2.37 -2.07 1.16
N GLY A 267 1.78 -2.40 0.01
CA GLY A 267 0.81 -3.49 -0.13
C GLY A 267 1.40 -4.86 -0.40
N PRO A 268 0.57 -5.92 -0.57
CA PRO A 268 1.04 -7.28 -0.82
C PRO A 268 2.00 -7.42 -2.03
N LYS A 269 1.77 -6.65 -3.09
CA LYS A 269 2.68 -6.63 -4.26
C LYS A 269 4.03 -6.01 -3.93
N THR A 270 4.04 -4.91 -3.17
CA THR A 270 5.25 -4.22 -2.74
C THR A 270 6.02 -5.05 -1.71
N LYS A 271 5.31 -5.67 -0.76
CA LYS A 271 5.86 -6.61 0.21
C LYS A 271 6.52 -7.81 -0.46
N ALA A 272 5.80 -8.49 -1.37
CA ALA A 272 6.36 -9.65 -2.09
C ALA A 272 7.58 -9.28 -2.96
N ALA A 273 7.57 -8.10 -3.60
CA ALA A 273 8.74 -7.62 -4.35
C ALA A 273 9.92 -7.31 -3.41
N MET A 274 9.65 -6.76 -2.23
CA MET A 274 10.68 -6.44 -1.23
C MET A 274 11.31 -7.70 -0.66
N GLU A 275 10.50 -8.70 -0.30
CA GLU A 275 10.97 -10.02 0.16
C GLU A 275 11.90 -10.65 -0.88
N LYS A 276 11.49 -10.66 -2.16
CA LYS A 276 12.32 -11.18 -3.24
C LYS A 276 13.63 -10.38 -3.40
N ALA A 277 13.58 -9.05 -3.34
CA ALA A 277 14.76 -8.21 -3.47
C ALA A 277 15.78 -8.44 -2.33
N LEU A 278 15.29 -8.71 -1.12
CA LEU A 278 16.12 -9.09 0.02
C LEU A 278 16.74 -10.48 -0.17
N GLU A 279 15.97 -11.47 -0.65
CA GLU A 279 16.50 -12.80 -0.98
C GLU A 279 17.59 -12.74 -2.06
N ASP A 280 17.41 -11.91 -3.08
CA ASP A 280 18.39 -11.73 -4.16
C ASP A 280 19.66 -11.00 -3.66
N LEU A 281 19.51 -10.07 -2.70
CA LEU A 281 20.63 -9.41 -2.01
C LEU A 281 21.45 -10.42 -1.20
N ASP A 282 20.78 -11.23 -0.37
CA ASP A 282 21.42 -12.23 0.48
C ASP A 282 22.17 -13.28 -0.35
N LYS A 283 21.58 -13.76 -1.46
CA LYS A 283 22.27 -14.65 -2.40
C LYS A 283 23.50 -14.01 -3.04
N GLY A 284 23.42 -12.73 -3.39
CA GLY A 284 24.53 -11.98 -3.95
C GLY A 284 25.70 -11.82 -2.97
N GLU A 285 25.42 -11.72 -1.68
CA GLU A 285 26.44 -11.73 -0.63
C GLU A 285 27.03 -13.13 -0.40
N GLU A 286 26.20 -14.18 -0.37
CA GLU A 286 26.68 -15.57 -0.23
C GLU A 286 27.51 -16.07 -1.42
N GLU A 287 27.20 -15.63 -2.64
CA GLU A 287 27.95 -15.94 -3.85
C GLU A 287 29.19 -15.03 -4.07
N MET A 288 29.41 -14.03 -3.21
CA MET A 288 30.57 -13.15 -3.35
C MET A 288 31.87 -13.92 -3.11
N GLU A 289 32.81 -13.80 -4.04
CA GLU A 289 34.12 -14.44 -3.90
C GLU A 289 34.82 -13.94 -2.63
N LYS A 290 35.34 -14.86 -1.82
CA LYS A 290 36.05 -14.49 -0.58
C LYS A 290 37.34 -13.72 -0.86
N LEU A 291 37.99 -14.03 -1.98
CA LEU A 291 39.27 -13.46 -2.35
C LEU A 291 39.39 -13.32 -3.86
N ALA A 292 39.80 -12.13 -4.31
CA ALA A 292 40.19 -11.89 -5.69
C ALA A 292 41.60 -11.30 -5.78
N VAL A 293 42.32 -11.66 -6.84
CA VAL A 293 43.54 -10.99 -7.28
C VAL A 293 43.21 -10.09 -8.47
N VAL A 294 43.37 -8.77 -8.28
CA VAL A 294 43.13 -7.78 -9.33
C VAL A 294 44.41 -7.51 -10.11
N ILE A 295 44.34 -7.72 -11.42
CA ILE A 295 45.43 -7.45 -12.37
C ILE A 295 45.08 -6.27 -13.28
N ASN A 296 46.09 -5.48 -13.66
CA ASN A 296 45.88 -4.33 -14.54
C ASN A 296 45.56 -4.77 -15.98
N SER A 297 46.21 -5.83 -16.46
CA SER A 297 46.03 -6.39 -17.80
C SER A 297 46.31 -7.90 -17.82
N PHE A 298 45.87 -8.60 -18.87
CA PHE A 298 46.20 -10.02 -19.05
C PHE A 298 47.70 -10.32 -19.10
N ALA A 299 48.54 -9.34 -19.46
CA ALA A 299 49.99 -9.48 -19.44
C ALA A 299 50.56 -9.66 -18.03
N ASP A 300 49.79 -9.35 -16.98
CA ASP A 300 50.18 -9.49 -15.57
C ASP A 300 49.77 -10.86 -15.00
N PHE A 301 49.00 -11.66 -15.76
CA PHE A 301 48.54 -13.00 -15.35
C PHE A 301 49.67 -13.93 -14.89
N PRO A 302 50.82 -14.06 -15.61
CA PRO A 302 51.89 -14.97 -15.18
C PRO A 302 52.51 -14.61 -13.83
N ALA A 303 52.41 -13.34 -13.40
CA ALA A 303 52.94 -12.91 -12.11
C ALA A 303 52.05 -13.34 -10.93
N VAL A 304 50.75 -13.54 -11.18
CA VAL A 304 49.74 -13.79 -10.14
C VAL A 304 49.17 -15.21 -10.13
N GLU A 305 49.37 -15.99 -11.19
CA GLU A 305 48.77 -17.31 -11.34
C GLU A 305 49.03 -18.22 -10.12
N ALA A 306 50.28 -18.33 -9.68
CA ALA A 306 50.63 -19.15 -8.52
C ALA A 306 49.99 -18.65 -7.22
N LEU A 307 49.79 -17.34 -7.07
CA LEU A 307 49.11 -16.74 -5.93
C LEU A 307 47.63 -17.08 -5.95
N ALA A 308 46.96 -16.87 -7.09
CA ALA A 308 45.56 -17.14 -7.26
C ALA A 308 45.23 -18.62 -7.00
N ILE A 309 46.04 -19.53 -7.53
CA ILE A 309 45.87 -20.98 -7.29
C ILE A 309 46.06 -21.32 -5.81
N ARG A 310 47.15 -20.85 -5.17
CA ARG A 310 47.45 -21.20 -3.77
C ARG A 310 46.45 -20.65 -2.77
N LYS A 311 45.86 -19.50 -3.07
CA LYS A 311 44.88 -18.85 -2.21
C LYS A 311 43.43 -19.12 -2.63
N ASN A 312 43.22 -19.94 -3.66
CA ASN A 312 41.92 -20.22 -4.26
C ASN A 312 41.13 -18.93 -4.55
N ALA A 313 41.78 -17.98 -5.24
CA ALA A 313 41.27 -16.64 -5.49
C ALA A 313 40.85 -16.46 -6.96
N LEU A 314 39.74 -15.75 -7.17
CA LEU A 314 39.31 -15.29 -8.50
C LEU A 314 40.35 -14.31 -9.06
N ILE A 315 40.69 -14.41 -10.35
CA ILE A 315 41.46 -13.36 -11.02
C ILE A 315 40.51 -12.39 -11.71
N ALA A 316 40.57 -11.12 -11.34
CA ALA A 316 39.73 -10.06 -11.90
C ALA A 316 40.57 -9.01 -12.63
N LEU A 317 40.08 -8.52 -13.76
CA LEU A 317 40.67 -7.36 -14.43
C LEU A 317 40.33 -6.08 -13.66
N ARG A 318 41.29 -5.15 -13.57
CA ARG A 318 41.12 -3.84 -12.94
C ARG A 318 39.89 -3.10 -13.45
N ALA A 319 39.67 -3.09 -14.77
CA ALA A 319 38.53 -2.43 -15.40
C ALA A 319 37.16 -2.95 -14.91
N VAL A 320 37.10 -4.17 -14.35
CA VAL A 320 35.91 -4.72 -13.70
C VAL A 320 35.84 -4.30 -12.24
N ALA A 321 36.96 -4.39 -11.51
CA ALA A 321 37.07 -4.05 -10.09
C ALA A 321 36.92 -2.55 -9.78
N GLU A 322 37.13 -1.67 -10.76
CA GLU A 322 36.84 -0.23 -10.67
C GLU A 322 35.33 0.06 -10.76
N LYS A 323 34.56 -0.84 -11.41
CA LYS A 323 33.12 -0.67 -11.62
C LYS A 323 32.29 -1.28 -10.50
N ARG A 324 32.77 -2.36 -9.87
CA ARG A 324 32.10 -3.05 -8.77
C ARG A 324 33.10 -3.77 -7.88
N GLN A 325 32.70 -4.07 -6.64
CA GLN A 325 33.47 -4.95 -5.77
C GLN A 325 33.43 -6.36 -6.35
N VAL A 326 34.60 -7.03 -6.37
CA VAL A 326 34.78 -8.35 -6.99
C VAL A 326 35.00 -9.47 -5.98
N ALA A 327 35.33 -9.13 -4.73
CA ALA A 327 35.51 -10.05 -3.64
C ALA A 327 35.45 -9.33 -2.28
N GLU A 328 35.28 -10.07 -1.19
CA GLU A 328 35.37 -9.54 0.18
C GLU A 328 36.77 -8.97 0.49
N GLN A 329 37.81 -9.70 0.11
CA GLN A 329 39.21 -9.26 0.18
C GLN A 329 39.82 -9.19 -1.23
N ILE A 330 40.58 -8.13 -1.50
CA ILE A 330 41.19 -7.89 -2.80
C ILE A 330 42.71 -7.78 -2.66
N ILE A 331 43.45 -8.65 -3.34
CA ILE A 331 44.90 -8.52 -3.52
C ILE A 331 45.14 -7.77 -4.83
N VAL A 332 45.88 -6.66 -4.79
CA VAL A 332 46.17 -5.86 -5.99
C VAL A 332 47.58 -6.17 -6.48
N ALA A 333 47.70 -6.53 -7.75
CA ALA A 333 48.97 -6.89 -8.39
C ALA A 333 49.20 -6.05 -9.66
N GLY A 334 49.10 -4.72 -9.51
CA GLY A 334 49.27 -3.77 -10.61
C GLY A 334 48.36 -2.55 -10.50
N GLY A 335 48.92 -1.36 -10.68
CA GLY A 335 48.17 -0.09 -10.73
C GLY A 335 47.71 0.46 -9.37
N GLY A 336 48.01 -0.22 -8.25
CA GLY A 336 47.66 0.23 -6.89
C GLY A 336 46.17 0.17 -6.58
N THR A 337 45.76 0.60 -5.39
CA THR A 337 44.35 0.49 -4.93
C THR A 337 43.41 1.57 -5.47
N ASP A 338 43.96 2.63 -6.07
CA ASP A 338 43.18 3.82 -6.45
C ASP A 338 42.04 3.49 -7.43
N GLY A 339 40.81 3.87 -7.06
CA GLY A 339 39.62 3.67 -7.89
C GLY A 339 38.94 2.31 -7.77
N LEU A 340 39.52 1.34 -7.03
CA LEU A 340 38.88 0.04 -6.79
C LEU A 340 37.71 0.16 -5.81
N LYS A 341 36.66 -0.66 -6.01
CA LYS A 341 35.51 -0.76 -5.10
C LYS A 341 35.76 -1.83 -4.03
N GLY A 342 35.56 -1.46 -2.77
CA GLY A 342 35.81 -2.28 -1.58
C GLY A 342 36.61 -1.52 -0.53
N SER A 343 36.93 -2.17 0.59
CA SER A 343 37.68 -1.56 1.69
C SER A 343 38.83 -2.43 2.23
N ASN A 344 38.86 -3.72 1.90
CA ASN A 344 39.87 -4.68 2.39
C ASN A 344 40.87 -5.03 1.29
N PHE A 345 41.96 -4.26 1.22
CA PHE A 345 42.98 -4.39 0.18
C PHE A 345 44.32 -4.87 0.74
N ILE A 346 45.00 -5.73 -0.03
CA ILE A 346 46.42 -6.05 0.12
C ILE A 346 47.12 -5.61 -1.17
N ASP A 347 47.88 -4.51 -1.12
CA ASP A 347 48.58 -4.00 -2.29
C ASP A 347 49.98 -4.63 -2.42
N LEU A 348 50.18 -5.41 -3.48
CA LEU A 348 51.46 -6.03 -3.84
C LEU A 348 52.09 -5.36 -5.08
N THR A 349 51.54 -4.24 -5.54
CA THR A 349 51.99 -3.52 -6.75
C THR A 349 53.45 -3.06 -6.60
N GLY A 350 54.30 -3.45 -7.55
CA GLY A 350 55.66 -2.91 -7.72
C GLY A 350 55.73 -1.90 -8.86
N LYS A 351 56.85 -1.17 -8.98
CA LYS A 351 57.09 -0.23 -10.10
C LYS A 351 57.25 -0.96 -11.43
N THR A 352 57.64 -2.23 -11.38
CA THR A 352 57.76 -3.13 -12.53
C THR A 352 57.03 -4.45 -12.29
N ARG A 353 56.77 -5.21 -13.36
CA ARG A 353 56.23 -6.57 -13.24
C ARG A 353 57.15 -7.51 -12.47
N LEU A 354 58.46 -7.30 -12.56
CA LEU A 354 59.45 -8.09 -11.81
C LEU A 354 59.35 -7.81 -10.31
N GLU A 355 59.24 -6.54 -9.92
CA GLU A 355 59.03 -6.15 -8.53
C GLU A 355 57.70 -6.67 -7.98
N THR A 356 56.61 -6.55 -8.75
CA THR A 356 55.29 -7.10 -8.38
C THR A 356 55.38 -8.62 -8.17
N SER A 357 56.07 -9.33 -9.07
CA SER A 357 56.29 -10.78 -8.93
C SER A 357 57.11 -11.13 -7.68
N GLN A 358 58.08 -10.29 -7.31
CA GLN A 358 58.88 -10.50 -6.09
C GLN A 358 58.05 -10.24 -4.82
N ASN A 359 57.22 -9.21 -4.81
CA ASN A 359 56.29 -8.93 -3.71
C ASN A 359 55.33 -10.11 -3.48
N ILE A 360 54.79 -10.67 -4.58
CA ILE A 360 53.92 -11.86 -4.53
C ILE A 360 54.67 -13.08 -3.96
N LYS A 361 55.92 -13.32 -4.38
CA LYS A 361 56.73 -14.41 -3.82
C LYS A 361 56.97 -14.24 -2.32
N ASN A 362 57.28 -13.03 -1.88
CA ASN A 362 57.49 -12.73 -0.46
C ASN A 362 56.20 -12.95 0.35
N TYR A 363 55.05 -12.49 -0.17
CA TYR A 363 53.74 -12.68 0.44
C TYR A 363 53.35 -14.16 0.56
N LEU A 364 53.72 -14.99 -0.42
CA LEU A 364 53.47 -16.44 -0.39
C LEU A 364 54.43 -17.22 0.52
N SER A 365 55.48 -16.58 1.04
CA SER A 365 56.47 -17.20 1.93
C SER A 365 56.24 -16.90 3.42
N GLN A 366 55.29 -16.02 3.71
CA GLN A 366 54.74 -15.75 5.04
C GLN A 366 53.55 -16.67 5.30
#